data_AF-A0A2G4KEY5-F1
#
_entry.id   AF-A0A2G4KEY5-F1
#
_cell.length_a   1.000
_cell.length_b   1.000
_cell.length_c   1.000
_cell.angle_alpha   90.00
_cell.angle_beta   90.00
_cell.angle_gamma   90.00
#
_symmetry.space_group_name_H-M   'P 1'
#
loop_
_entity.id
_entity.type
_entity.pdbx_description
1 polymer ?
#
loop_
_entity_poly.entity_id
_entity_poly.type
_entity_poly.pdbx_seq_one_letter_code
_entity_poly.pdbx_strand_id
1 'polypeptide(L)'
;MPEASAVTYVAELLEAIGQIEAYVDGVDQAGFLADRMRRDAVAMNLLVIGESAGRLPAPIRDLEPNIDWRAVIDLRNRIAHGYSSISFSIVWSIVVVELPALRQAAERIAACL
;
A
#
# COMPACT_ATOMS: atom_id res chain seq x y z
N MET A 1 -0.57 2.25 22.99
CA MET A 1 -0.90 1.01 22.25
C MET A 1 0.29 0.08 22.40
N PRO A 2 0.12 -1.21 22.74
CA PRO A 2 1.26 -2.11 22.78
C PRO A 2 1.90 -2.11 21.38
N GLU A 3 3.21 -1.91 21.31
CA GLU A 3 3.98 -1.86 20.07
C GLU A 3 3.73 -3.17 19.31
N ALA A 4 3.07 -3.09 18.16
CA ALA A 4 2.91 -4.28 17.33
C ALA A 4 4.30 -4.70 16.85
N SER A 5 4.56 -6.01 16.78
CA SER A 5 5.85 -6.50 16.29
C SER A 5 5.95 -6.25 14.77
N ALA A 6 7.17 -6.24 14.23
CA ALA A 6 7.39 -6.11 12.79
C ALA A 6 6.56 -7.12 11.98
N VAL A 7 6.35 -8.33 12.52
CA VAL A 7 5.48 -9.38 11.95
C VAL A 7 4.06 -8.87 11.73
N THR A 8 3.48 -8.17 12.72
CA THR A 8 2.13 -7.62 12.60
C THR A 8 2.05 -6.57 11.49
N TYR A 9 3.00 -5.64 11.43
CA TYR A 9 2.97 -4.59 10.40
C TYR A 9 3.17 -5.13 8.99
N VAL A 10 4.03 -6.14 8.81
CA VAL A 10 4.20 -6.79 7.50
C VAL A 10 2.93 -7.55 7.12
N ALA A 11 2.29 -8.24 8.06
CA ALA A 11 1.03 -8.93 7.81
C ALA A 11 -0.10 -7.96 7.41
N GLU A 12 -0.27 -6.85 8.13
CA GLU A 12 -1.25 -5.80 7.79
C GLU A 12 -0.99 -5.21 6.40
N LEU A 13 0.28 -4.95 6.07
CA LEU A 13 0.68 -4.45 4.76
C LEU A 13 0.33 -5.45 3.64
N LEU A 14 0.65 -6.73 3.83
CA LEU A 14 0.34 -7.79 2.86
C LEU A 14 -1.18 -8.01 2.70
N GLU A 15 -1.94 -7.95 3.80
CA GLU A 15 -3.39 -8.06 3.77
C GLU A 15 -4.00 -6.90 2.97
N ALA A 16 -3.59 -5.66 3.24
CA ALA A 16 -4.06 -4.48 2.53
C ALA A 16 -3.72 -4.53 1.03
N ILE A 17 -2.53 -5.01 0.68
CA ILE A 17 -2.16 -5.27 -0.73
C ILE A 17 -3.11 -6.30 -1.35
N GLY A 18 -3.35 -7.44 -0.69
CA GLY A 18 -4.22 -8.49 -1.19
C GLY A 18 -5.67 -8.03 -1.40
N GLN A 19 -6.17 -7.15 -0.52
CA GLN A 19 -7.49 -6.53 -0.70
C GLN A 19 -7.53 -5.64 -1.95
N ILE A 20 -6.50 -4.81 -2.18
CA ILE A 20 -6.42 -3.98 -3.38
C ILE A 20 -6.42 -4.86 -4.63
N GLU A 21 -5.59 -5.90 -4.66
CA GLU A 21 -5.51 -6.85 -5.78
C GLU A 21 -6.87 -7.48 -6.07
N ALA A 22 -7.59 -7.94 -5.04
CA ALA A 22 -8.93 -8.49 -5.19
C ALA A 22 -9.95 -7.47 -5.72
N TYR A 23 -9.82 -6.19 -5.37
CA TYR A 23 -10.74 -5.15 -5.84
C TYR A 23 -10.51 -4.76 -7.30
N VAL A 24 -9.27 -4.91 -7.80
CA VAL A 24 -8.91 -4.53 -9.17
C VAL A 24 -8.80 -5.72 -10.12
N ASP A 25 -8.99 -6.95 -9.62
CA ASP A 25 -8.98 -8.15 -10.46
C ASP A 25 -10.05 -8.08 -11.56
N GLY A 26 -9.61 -8.30 -12.81
CA GLY A 26 -10.46 -8.18 -14.00
C GLY A 26 -11.00 -6.77 -14.30
N VAL A 27 -10.54 -5.74 -13.59
CA VAL A 27 -10.97 -4.35 -13.77
C VAL A 27 -9.92 -3.59 -14.59
N ASP A 28 -10.36 -2.86 -15.61
CA ASP A 28 -9.50 -1.93 -16.33
C ASP A 28 -9.53 -0.52 -15.70
N GLN A 29 -8.68 0.37 -16.20
CA GLN A 29 -8.61 1.73 -15.65
C GLN A 29 -9.96 2.47 -15.75
N ALA A 30 -10.71 2.28 -16.84
CA ALA A 30 -12.00 2.95 -17.02
C ALA A 30 -13.03 2.47 -15.99
N GLY A 31 -13.13 1.16 -15.78
CA GLY A 31 -13.98 0.54 -14.77
C GLY A 31 -13.59 0.97 -13.35
N PHE A 32 -12.30 1.07 -13.06
CA PHE A 32 -11.81 1.60 -11.79
C PHE A 32 -12.24 3.06 -11.58
N LEU A 33 -12.05 3.92 -12.58
CA LEU A 33 -12.38 5.35 -12.48
C LEU A 33 -13.90 5.62 -12.38
N ALA A 34 -14.72 4.76 -12.98
CA ALA A 34 -16.18 4.86 -12.92
C ALA A 34 -16.76 4.43 -11.56
N ASP A 35 -16.09 3.52 -10.85
CA ASP A 35 -16.58 2.96 -9.59
C ASP A 35 -16.03 3.74 -8.37
N ARG A 36 -16.89 4.54 -7.74
CA ARG A 36 -16.50 5.31 -6.55
C ARG A 36 -16.20 4.42 -5.34
N MET A 37 -17.00 3.38 -5.12
CA MET A 37 -16.84 2.51 -3.95
C MET A 37 -15.50 1.77 -4.02
N ARG A 38 -15.15 1.26 -5.21
CA ARG A 38 -13.84 0.63 -5.45
C ARG A 38 -12.70 1.60 -5.22
N ARG A 39 -12.81 2.83 -5.73
CA ARG A 39 -11.81 3.89 -5.52
C ARG A 39 -11.58 4.20 -4.04
N ASP A 40 -12.66 4.38 -3.30
CA ASP A 40 -12.60 4.68 -1.87
C ASP A 40 -12.00 3.48 -1.09
N ALA A 41 -12.37 2.25 -1.45
CA ALA A 41 -11.82 1.03 -0.84
C ALA A 41 -10.31 0.86 -1.11
N VAL A 42 -9.86 1.11 -2.35
CA VAL A 42 -8.43 1.10 -2.70
C VAL A 42 -7.67 2.20 -1.95
N ALA A 43 -8.22 3.41 -1.89
CA ALA A 43 -7.59 4.52 -1.16
C ALA A 43 -7.40 4.20 0.33
N MET A 44 -8.41 3.59 0.97
CA MET A 44 -8.30 3.14 2.36
C MET A 44 -7.18 2.11 2.57
N ASN A 45 -7.05 1.13 1.68
CA ASN A 45 -5.96 0.15 1.81
C ASN A 45 -4.58 0.76 1.54
N LEU A 46 -4.47 1.74 0.65
CA LEU A 46 -3.21 2.48 0.47
C LEU A 46 -2.83 3.31 1.70
N LEU A 47 -3.81 3.83 2.47
CA LEU A 47 -3.55 4.46 3.78
C LEU A 47 -2.98 3.44 4.78
N VAL A 48 -3.55 2.24 4.82
CA VAL A 48 -3.08 1.14 5.70
C VAL A 48 -1.66 0.76 5.34
N ILE A 49 -1.36 0.56 4.05
CA ILE A 49 -0.01 0.25 3.56
C ILE A 49 1.00 1.31 4.03
N GLY A 50 0.71 2.59 3.84
CA GLY A 50 1.63 3.66 4.25
C GLY A 50 1.79 3.76 5.78
N GLU A 51 0.73 3.51 6.56
CA GLU A 51 0.81 3.47 8.03
C GLU A 51 1.68 2.29 8.50
N SER A 52 1.41 1.08 8.02
CA SER A 52 2.17 -0.12 8.41
C SER A 52 3.62 -0.01 7.96
N ALA A 53 3.90 0.49 6.75
CA ALA A 53 5.26 0.77 6.28
C ALA A 53 5.99 1.80 7.18
N GLY A 54 5.28 2.83 7.68
CA GLY A 54 5.84 3.84 8.57
C GLY A 54 6.17 3.31 9.98
N ARG A 55 5.48 2.25 10.40
CA ARG A 55 5.70 1.59 11.69
C ARG A 55 6.78 0.51 11.64
N LEU A 56 7.19 0.06 10.44
CA LEU A 56 8.32 -0.86 10.32
C LEU A 56 9.62 -0.21 10.83
N PRO A 57 10.36 -0.88 11.75
CA PRO A 57 11.67 -0.42 12.16
C PRO A 57 12.60 -0.24 10.95
N ALA A 58 13.48 0.78 10.98
CA ALA A 58 14.42 1.02 9.89
C ALA A 58 15.23 -0.24 9.50
N PRO A 59 15.77 -1.04 10.43
CA PRO A 59 16.52 -2.26 10.07
C PRO A 59 15.72 -3.28 9.26
N ILE A 60 14.39 -3.29 9.38
CA ILE A 60 13.52 -4.19 8.61
C ILE A 60 13.30 -3.65 7.20
N ARG A 61 13.11 -2.33 7.05
CA ARG A 61 13.01 -1.66 5.75
C ARG A 61 14.32 -1.76 4.96
N ASP A 62 15.45 -1.71 5.66
CA ASP A 62 16.79 -1.80 5.08
C ASP A 62 17.10 -3.17 4.45
N LEU A 63 16.28 -4.21 4.73
CA LEU A 63 16.35 -5.50 4.01
C LEU A 63 15.95 -5.37 2.54
N GLU A 64 15.18 -4.33 2.19
CA GLU A 64 14.64 -4.09 0.86
C GLU A 64 15.00 -2.66 0.38
N PRO A 65 16.29 -2.37 0.14
CA PRO A 65 16.78 -1.02 -0.15
C PRO A 65 16.33 -0.48 -1.52
N ASN A 66 15.81 -1.34 -2.40
CA ASN A 66 15.30 -0.95 -3.70
C ASN A 66 13.88 -0.38 -3.64
N ILE A 67 13.19 -0.53 -2.51
CA ILE A 67 11.87 0.06 -2.29
C ILE A 67 12.04 1.47 -1.76
N ASP A 68 11.41 2.45 -2.42
CA ASP A 68 11.30 3.80 -1.88
C ASP A 68 10.28 3.83 -0.73
N TRP A 69 10.71 3.39 0.45
CA TRP A 69 9.88 3.36 1.65
C TRP A 69 9.35 4.73 2.02
N ARG A 70 10.09 5.80 1.70
CA ARG A 70 9.62 7.16 1.97
C ARG A 70 8.42 7.49 1.10
N ALA A 71 8.46 7.17 -0.19
CA ALA A 71 7.31 7.35 -1.08
C ALA A 71 6.09 6.52 -0.63
N VAL A 72 6.30 5.27 -0.18
CA VAL A 72 5.23 4.42 0.37
C VAL A 72 4.59 5.05 1.62
N ILE A 73 5.40 5.59 2.53
CA ILE A 73 4.90 6.25 3.75
C ILE A 73 4.17 7.56 3.41
N ASP A 74 4.75 8.37 2.52
CA ASP A 74 4.19 9.67 2.13
C ASP A 74 2.86 9.52 1.35
N LEU A 75 2.62 8.35 0.74
CA LEU A 75 1.34 8.04 0.10
C LEU A 75 0.17 8.17 1.07
N ARG A 76 0.33 7.75 2.33
CA ARG A 76 -0.69 7.90 3.38
C ARG A 76 -1.06 9.37 3.55
N ASN A 77 -0.06 10.24 3.69
CA ASN A 77 -0.26 11.67 3.91
C ASN A 77 -0.98 12.31 2.73
N ARG A 78 -0.60 11.93 1.50
CA ARG A 78 -1.20 12.45 0.28
C ARG A 78 -2.67 12.05 0.13
N ILE A 79 -3.02 10.82 0.49
CA ILE A 79 -4.42 10.37 0.45
C ILE A 79 -5.23 11.00 1.60
N ALA A 80 -4.69 11.03 2.83
CA ALA A 80 -5.42 11.51 4.01
C ALA A 80 -5.67 13.03 4.00
N HIS A 81 -4.72 13.83 3.52
CA HIS A 81 -4.83 15.30 3.50
C HIS A 81 -5.20 15.87 2.14
N GLY A 82 -4.96 15.12 1.06
CA GLY A 82 -5.26 15.52 -0.31
C GLY A 82 -6.53 14.90 -0.89
N TYR A 83 -7.38 14.24 -0.08
CA TYR A 83 -8.52 13.42 -0.54
C TYR A 83 -9.46 14.12 -1.53
N SER A 84 -9.70 15.42 -1.37
CA SER A 84 -10.52 16.23 -2.30
C SER A 84 -9.86 16.47 -3.66
N SER A 85 -8.57 16.22 -3.78
CA SER A 85 -7.72 16.47 -4.96
C SER A 85 -7.01 15.21 -5.47
N ILE A 86 -7.37 14.03 -4.97
CA ILE A 86 -6.76 12.77 -5.44
C ILE A 86 -7.07 12.57 -6.92
N SER A 87 -6.00 12.47 -7.72
CA SER A 87 -6.10 11.93 -9.07
C SER A 87 -6.14 10.41 -8.97
N PHE A 88 -7.34 9.82 -9.12
CA PHE A 88 -7.49 8.38 -9.12
C PHE A 88 -6.84 7.70 -10.34
N SER A 89 -6.54 8.45 -11.40
CA SER A 89 -5.69 7.95 -12.50
C SER A 89 -4.26 7.68 -12.03
N ILE A 90 -3.72 8.50 -11.11
CA ILE A 90 -2.41 8.25 -10.48
C ILE A 90 -2.50 7.09 -9.50
N VAL A 91 -3.57 7.02 -8.70
CA VAL A 91 -3.81 5.87 -7.79
C VAL A 91 -3.81 4.57 -8.57
N TRP A 92 -4.52 4.52 -9.70
CA TRP A 92 -4.49 3.36 -10.59
C TRP A 92 -3.08 2.99 -11.03
N SER A 93 -2.28 3.98 -11.46
CA SER A 93 -0.88 3.75 -11.85
C SER A 93 -0.06 3.16 -10.71
N ILE A 94 -0.21 3.65 -9.49
CA ILE A 94 0.49 3.10 -8.31
C ILE A 94 0.10 1.64 -8.09
N VAL A 95 -1.20 1.33 -8.17
CA VAL A 95 -1.72 -0.02 -7.98
C VAL A 95 -1.18 -1.00 -9.02
N VAL A 96 -1.12 -0.61 -10.29
CA VAL A 96 -0.69 -1.54 -11.36
C VAL A 96 0.83 -1.60 -11.57
N VAL A 97 1.56 -0.53 -11.26
CA VAL A 97 3.01 -0.44 -11.51
C VAL A 97 3.84 -0.71 -10.25
N GLU A 98 3.53 -0.04 -9.14
CA GLU A 98 4.39 -0.01 -7.96
C GLU A 98 4.03 -1.09 -6.93
N LEU A 99 2.73 -1.35 -6.75
CA LEU A 99 2.21 -2.28 -5.75
C LEU A 99 2.78 -3.71 -5.89
N PRO A 100 2.96 -4.28 -7.10
CA PRO A 100 3.52 -5.63 -7.24
C PRO A 100 4.96 -5.74 -6.70
N ALA A 101 5.78 -4.71 -6.89
CA ALA A 101 7.15 -4.69 -6.37
C ALA A 101 7.16 -4.62 -4.83
N LEU A 102 6.28 -3.78 -4.27
CA LEU A 102 6.11 -3.67 -2.82
C LEU A 102 5.62 -4.99 -2.19
N ARG A 103 4.68 -5.69 -2.84
CA ARG A 103 4.19 -7.01 -2.40
C ARG A 103 5.33 -8.02 -2.27
N GLN A 104 6.14 -8.14 -3.32
CA GLN A 104 7.26 -9.09 -3.34
C GLN A 104 8.30 -8.76 -2.26
N ALA A 105 8.57 -7.47 -2.02
CA ALA A 105 9.47 -7.03 -0.96
C ALA A 105 8.91 -7.39 0.43
N ALA A 106 7.63 -7.14 0.66
CA ALA A 106 6.97 -7.49 1.92
C ALA A 106 6.94 -9.00 2.17
N GLU A 107 6.74 -9.83 1.13
CA GLU A 107 6.81 -11.30 1.24
C GLU A 107 8.23 -11.77 1.61
N ARG A 108 9.28 -11.17 1.04
CA ARG A 108 10.67 -11.47 1.40
C ARG A 108 10.99 -11.06 2.84
N ILE A 109 10.55 -9.88 3.27
CA ILE A 109 10.68 -9.45 4.67
C ILE A 109 9.96 -10.44 5.59
N ALA A 110 8.72 -10.84 5.27
CA ALA A 110 7.97 -11.81 6.07
C ALA A 110 8.70 -13.15 6.22
N ALA A 111 9.41 -13.60 5.18
CA ALA A 111 10.21 -14.82 5.23
C ALA A 111 11.49 -14.71 6.08
N CYS A 112 11.92 -13.49 6.44
CA CYS A 112 13.11 -13.22 7.25
C CYS A 112 12.79 -12.89 8.72
N LEU A 113 11.51 -12.73 9.08
CA LEU A 113 11.04 -12.46 10.44
C LEU A 113 10.68 -13.74 11.19
#